data_AF-A0A845GGK9-F1
#
_entry.id   AF-A0A845GGK9-F1
#
_cell.length_a   1.000
_cell.length_b   1.000
_cell.length_c   1.000
_cell.angle_alpha   90.00
_cell.angle_beta   90.00
_cell.angle_gamma   90.00
#
_symmetry.space_group_name_H-M   'P 1'
#
loop_
_entity.id
_entity.type
_entity.pdbx_description
1 polymer ?
#
loop_
_entity_poly.entity_id
_entity_poly.type
_entity_poly.pdbx_seq_one_letter_code
_entity_poly.pdbx_strand_id
1 'polypeptide(L)' 'MLAVLAAIDALAPATLVKLAERTGIDKKTVTNLIEQAREQAGVIVVKSGTQYSIEEWGPIIKKTGAKMCLTGAFNAPSM' A
#
# COMPACT_ATOMS: atom_id res chain seq x y z
N MET A 1 5.45 -0.15 -4.66
CA MET A 1 4.02 0.20 -4.83
C MET A 1 3.11 -0.73 -4.02
N LEU A 2 3.07 -2.04 -4.31
CA LEU A 2 2.13 -2.99 -3.68
C LEU A 2 2.22 -3.10 -2.14
N ALA A 3 3.43 -3.13 -1.59
CA ALA A 3 3.63 -3.20 -0.14
C ALA A 3 3.06 -1.98 0.60
N VAL A 4 3.11 -0.79 -0.02
CA VAL A 4 2.52 0.44 0.57
C VAL A 4 1.00 0.35 0.62
N LEU A 5 0.36 -0.10 -0.47
CA LEU A 5 -1.09 -0.28 -0.50
C LEU A 5 -1.56 -1.33 0.51
N ALA A 6 -0.84 -2.45 0.60
CA ALA A 6 -1.12 -3.47 1.61
C ALA A 6 -0.95 -2.95 3.04
N ALA A 7 0.04 -2.08 3.29
CA ALA A 7 0.23 -1.46 4.60
C ALA A 7 -0.91 -0.48 4.93
N ILE A 8 -1.44 0.25 3.94
CA ILE A 8 -2.63 1.10 4.13
C ILE A 8 -3.84 0.25 4.53
N ASP A 9 -4.08 -0.88 3.85
CA ASP A 9 -5.19 -1.79 4.17
C ASP A 9 -5.05 -2.49 5.53
N ALA A 10 -3.81 -2.74 5.96
CA ALA A 10 -3.53 -3.47 7.20
C ALA A 10 -3.49 -2.58 8.45
N LEU A 11 -3.31 -1.27 8.30
CA LEU A 11 -3.16 -0.33 9.42
C LEU A 11 -4.44 0.46 9.67
N ALA A 12 -4.91 0.47 10.92
CA ALA A 12 -5.95 1.36 11.40
C ALA A 12 -5.44 2.09 12.66
N PRO A 13 -5.02 3.37 12.61
CA PRO A 13 -4.96 4.27 11.44
C PRO A 13 -3.67 4.15 10.61
N ALA A 14 -3.78 4.22 9.27
CA ALA A 14 -2.64 4.24 8.36
C ALA A 14 -2.08 5.67 8.16
N THR A 15 -1.24 6.13 9.08
CA THR A 15 -0.54 7.43 8.94
C THR A 15 0.75 7.31 8.13
N LEU A 16 1.25 8.41 7.55
CA LEU A 16 2.50 8.40 6.78
C LEU A 16 3.72 7.88 7.58
N VAL A 17 3.77 8.16 8.88
CA VAL A 17 4.81 7.65 9.79
C VAL A 17 4.71 6.14 9.93
N LYS A 18 3.51 5.64 10.27
CA LYS A 18 3.27 4.20 10.43
C LYS A 18 3.48 3.42 9.15
N LEU A 19 3.14 4.01 7.99
CA LEU A 19 3.41 3.39 6.69
C LEU A 19 4.91 3.24 6.47
N ALA A 20 5.68 4.31 6.69
CA ALA A 20 7.14 4.26 6.54
C ALA A 20 7.78 3.22 7.47
N GLU A 21 7.36 3.16 8.73
CA GLU A 21 7.81 2.15 9.70
C GLU A 21 7.44 0.74 9.27
N ARG A 22 6.20 0.51 8.83
CA ARG A 22 5.68 -0.82 8.50
C ARG A 22 6.29 -1.37 7.21
N THR A 23 6.56 -0.53 6.22
CA THR A 23 7.14 -0.94 4.94
C THR A 23 8.65 -0.82 4.88
N GLY A 24 9.29 -0.10 5.82
CA GLY A 24 10.71 0.23 5.78
C GLY A 24 11.08 1.20 4.64
N ILE A 25 10.11 1.97 4.13
CA ILE A 25 10.29 2.89 2.99
C ILE A 25 10.20 4.31 3.53
N ASP A 26 11.04 5.23 3.05
CA ASP A 26 10.98 6.62 3.50
C ASP A 26 9.65 7.31 3.08
N LYS A 27 9.27 8.36 3.82
CA LYS A 27 7.98 9.04 3.66
C LYS A 27 7.78 9.65 2.27
N LYS A 28 8.85 10.15 1.63
CA LYS A 28 8.77 10.75 0.30
C LYS A 28 8.48 9.66 -0.73
N THR A 29 9.18 8.54 -0.65
CA THR A 29 8.95 7.39 -1.53
C THR A 29 7.58 6.76 -1.29
N VAL A 30 7.11 6.64 -0.04
CA VAL A 30 5.74 6.18 0.26
C VAL A 30 4.70 7.07 -0.44
N THR A 31 4.85 8.39 -0.35
CA THR A 31 3.92 9.34 -0.99
C THR A 31 3.94 9.18 -2.51
N ASN A 32 5.12 9.10 -3.12
CA ASN A 32 5.26 8.89 -4.56
C ASN A 32 4.63 7.57 -5.03
N LEU A 33 4.78 6.50 -4.24
CA LEU A 33 4.21 5.19 -4.56
C LEU A 33 2.68 5.17 -4.45
N ILE A 34 2.09 6.00 -3.59
CA ILE A 34 0.64 6.18 -3.51
C ILE A 34 0.13 6.89 -4.76
N GLU A 35 0.79 7.97 -5.19
CA GLU A 35 0.40 8.66 -6.44
C GLU A 35 0.57 7.77 -7.66
N GLN A 36 1.67 7.02 -7.77
CA GLN A 36 1.86 6.05 -8.85
C GLN A 36 0.75 4.98 -8.86
N ALA A 37 0.29 4.52 -7.71
CA ALA A 37 -0.81 3.55 -7.64
C ALA A 37 -2.14 4.13 -8.16
N ARG A 38 -2.39 5.42 -7.90
CA ARG A 38 -3.55 6.13 -8.44
C ARG A 38 -3.45 6.25 -9.96
N GLU A 39 -2.34 6.76 -10.46
CA GLU A 39 -2.14 7.06 -11.88
C GLU A 39 -2.04 5.80 -12.75
N GLN A 40 -1.27 4.80 -12.30
CA GLN A 40 -0.91 3.65 -13.14
C GLN A 40 -1.87 2.47 -12.97
N ALA A 41 -2.52 2.36 -11.81
CA ALA A 41 -3.33 1.19 -11.49
C ALA A 41 -4.81 1.52 -11.15
N GLY A 42 -5.19 2.80 -11.16
CA GLY A 42 -6.55 3.24 -10.87
C GLY A 42 -6.98 3.04 -9.41
N VAL A 43 -6.02 2.95 -8.48
CA VAL A 43 -6.31 2.76 -7.06
C VAL A 43 -6.83 4.08 -6.48
N ILE A 44 -7.97 4.06 -5.79
CA ILE A 44 -8.52 5.21 -5.07
C ILE A 44 -8.04 5.14 -3.62
N VAL A 45 -7.04 5.96 -3.30
CA VAL A 45 -6.57 6.18 -1.93
C VAL A 45 -7.05 7.54 -1.46
N VAL A 46 -7.82 7.58 -0.38
CA VAL A 46 -8.30 8.82 0.25
C VAL A 46 -7.41 9.17 1.43
N LYS A 47 -7.22 10.47 1.65
CA LYS A 47 -6.49 11.01 2.80
C LYS A 47 -7.45 11.84 3.66
N SER A 48 -7.76 11.34 4.84
CA SER A 48 -8.60 12.02 5.83
C SER A 48 -7.71 12.53 6.97
N GLY A 49 -7.39 13.83 6.92
CA GLY A 49 -6.42 14.44 7.83
C GLY A 49 -5.02 13.85 7.64
N THR A 50 -4.55 13.07 8.61
CA THR A 50 -3.23 12.40 8.57
C THR A 50 -3.30 10.92 8.19
N GLN A 51 -4.49 10.39 7.96
CA GLN A 51 -4.75 8.97 7.73
C GLN A 51 -5.03 8.70 6.26
N TYR A 52 -4.52 7.58 5.76
CA TYR A 52 -4.79 7.06 4.43
C TYR A 52 -5.76 5.89 4.51
N SER A 53 -6.64 5.76 3.52
CA SER A 53 -7.53 4.60 3.36
C SER A 53 -7.67 4.26 1.88
N ILE A 54 -7.77 2.97 1.56
CA ILE A 54 -8.08 2.52 0.21
C ILE A 54 -9.60 2.37 0.10
N GLU A 55 -10.22 3.15 -0.77
CA GLU A 55 -11.65 3.00 -1.09
C GLU A 55 -11.83 2.01 -2.25
N GLU A 56 -10.97 2.08 -3.26
CA GLU A 56 -11.02 1.19 -4.42
C GLU A 56 -9.60 0.75 -4.82
N TRP A 57 -9.43 -0.52 -5.17
CA TRP A 57 -8.12 -1.07 -5.59
C TRP A 57 -7.86 -0.90 -7.09
N GLY A 58 -8.83 -0.34 -7.83
CA GLY A 58 -8.79 -0.26 -9.28
C GLY A 58 -8.88 -1.63 -9.97
N PRO A 59 -8.84 -1.65 -11.31
CA PRO A 59 -9.02 -2.86 -12.09
C PRO A 59 -7.80 -3.80 -12.11
N ILE A 60 -6.62 -3.28 -11.76
CA ILE A 60 -5.33 -3.98 -11.97
C ILE A 60 -4.82 -4.64 -10.69
N ILE A 61 -4.96 -3.99 -9.53
CA ILE A 61 -4.39 -4.50 -8.27
C ILE A 61 -5.37 -5.43 -7.56
N LYS A 62 -4.97 -6.68 -7.35
CA LYS A 62 -5.69 -7.60 -6.44
C LYS A 62 -5.18 -7.42 -5.01
N LYS A 63 -6.10 -7.15 -4.07
CA LYS A 63 -5.82 -7.00 -2.62
C LYS A 63 -4.97 -8.15 -2.06
N THR A 64 -5.26 -9.39 -2.45
CA THR A 64 -4.49 -10.57 -2.01
C THR A 64 -3.02 -10.52 -2.45
N GLY A 65 -2.76 -10.16 -3.71
CA GLY A 65 -1.39 -10.03 -4.23
C GLY A 65 -0.62 -8.92 -3.51
N ALA A 66 -1.27 -7.80 -3.21
CA ALA A 66 -0.64 -6.72 -2.45
C ALA A 66 -0.23 -7.19 -1.04
N LYS A 67 -1.10 -7.93 -0.33
CA LYS A 67 -0.79 -8.48 1.00
C LYS A 67 0.40 -9.44 0.98
N MET A 68 0.49 -10.29 -0.04
CA MET A 68 1.61 -11.22 -0.21
C MET A 68 2.94 -10.49 -0.41
N CYS A 69 2.95 -9.35 -1.13
CA CYS A 69 4.15 -8.53 -1.26
C CYS A 69 4.59 -7.92 0.08
N LEU A 70 3.65 -7.54 0.95
CA LEU A 70 3.98 -6.96 2.26
C LEU A 70 4.57 -7.99 3.23
N THR A 71 4.07 -9.23 3.22
CA THR A 71 4.56 -10.29 4.11
C THR A 71 5.79 -11.02 3.58
N GLY A 72 6.28 -10.67 2.39
CA GLY A 72 7.37 -11.38 1.71
C GLY A 72 6.96 -12.73 1.12
N ALA A 73 5.69 -13.13 1.26
CA ALA A 73 5.16 -14.41 0.77
C ALA A 73 5.01 -14.45 -0.77
N PHE A 74 5.14 -13.31 -1.46
CA PHE A 74 5.08 -13.27 -2.92
C PHE A 74 6.21 -14.04 -3.62
N ASN A 75 7.37 -14.20 -2.94
CA ASN A 75 8.53 -14.95 -3.45
C ASN A 75 8.82 -16.23 -2.66
N ALA A 76 7.91 -16.69 -1.78
CA ALA A 76 8.12 -17.95 -1.09
C ALA A 76 7.97 -19.09 -2.11
N PRO A 77 9.02 -19.90 -2.40
CA PRO A 77 8.82 -21.11 -3.17
C PRO A 77 7.82 -21.97 -2.38
N SER A 78 6.78 -22.45 -3.05
CA SER A 78 5.89 -23.46 -2.49
C SER A 78 6.74 -24.68 -2.17
N MET A 79 7.03 -24.90 -0.89
CA MET A 79 7.55 -26.16 -0.39
C MET A 79 6.42 -27.16 -0.26
#